data_AF-A0A067C230-F1
#
_entry.id   AF-A0A067C230-F1
#
_cell.length_a   1.000
_cell.length_b   1.000
_cell.length_c   1.000
_cell.angle_alpha   90.00
_cell.angle_beta   90.00
_cell.angle_gamma   90.00
#
_symmetry.space_group_name_H-M   'P 1'
#
loop_
_entity.id
_entity.type
_entity.pdbx_description
1 polymer ?
#
loop_
_entity_poly.entity_id
_entity_poly.type
_entity_poly.pdbx_seq_one_letter_code
_entity_poly.pdbx_strand_id
1 'polypeptide(L)'
;MTDAESILAYLDRLLLSAYATPYLTCGQCNSLNFIDVAQIQGIRNDVRRSGEYERLVPCVGCGRTIFLRPGVASLAAEIEHKTLQDDSHEKKRAPAAIHIQRVARGYLGRMEAKARRQAKLEWERKIFCAAACIQRRIRGVEARTRYRIEQCIAVILNAHKSVYAFATTNQPNAPRIFWYESAAELAVFRTDYREFVRRTGNRPPLHRVEANVQEVARRVLARENRLVARIQAAWRGLTTRVAYLELKRQLGWHRSSRMAPAVRIQRLARMHADRRRRPAPVPSRDACLADYSTIYTEKTQRAHARHLQRTLLATYRDHVQHKRGAKLVGLPIEPFRVYKKGVATLFPHGNGHPQSNNTMVKTKTASAFLLAKAKLDRHHPASLPQRLRQQVTNQRSDPYD
;
A
#
# COMPACT_ATOMS: atom_id res chain seq x y z
N MET A 1 -26.11 -92.09 -15.55
CA MET A 1 -26.13 -93.53 -15.83
C MET A 1 -26.37 -93.69 -17.31
N THR A 2 -25.27 -93.73 -18.07
CA THR A 2 -25.27 -94.05 -19.50
C THR A 2 -24.98 -95.54 -19.57
N ASP A 3 -25.97 -96.30 -20.00
CA ASP A 3 -26.05 -97.75 -19.89
C ASP A 3 -24.80 -98.45 -20.45
N ALA A 4 -24.38 -99.53 -19.79
CA ALA A 4 -23.31 -100.39 -20.29
C ALA A 4 -23.59 -100.87 -21.72
N GLU A 5 -24.86 -100.97 -22.11
CA GLU A 5 -25.31 -101.23 -23.48
C GLU A 5 -25.00 -100.09 -24.46
N SER A 6 -25.03 -98.83 -24.02
CA SER A 6 -24.63 -97.69 -24.87
C SER A 6 -23.11 -97.63 -25.09
N ILE A 7 -22.33 -98.06 -24.10
CA ILE A 7 -20.87 -98.19 -24.20
C ILE A 7 -20.52 -99.39 -25.07
N LEU A 8 -21.21 -100.53 -24.93
CA LEU A 8 -21.03 -101.69 -25.79
C LEU A 8 -21.47 -101.41 -27.23
N ALA A 9 -22.57 -100.68 -27.47
CA ALA A 9 -22.97 -100.26 -28.81
C ALA A 9 -22.00 -99.22 -29.43
N TYR A 10 -21.38 -98.37 -28.61
CA TYR A 10 -20.33 -97.45 -29.05
C TYR A 10 -19.02 -98.19 -29.35
N LEU A 11 -18.67 -99.21 -28.55
CA LEU A 11 -17.54 -100.10 -28.77
C LEU A 11 -17.77 -101.05 -29.96
N ASP A 12 -19.01 -101.46 -30.24
CA ASP A 12 -19.40 -102.23 -31.43
C ASP A 12 -19.37 -101.37 -32.71
N ARG A 13 -19.71 -100.08 -32.62
CA ARG A 13 -19.44 -99.12 -33.72
C ARG A 13 -17.95 -98.82 -33.89
N LEU A 14 -17.18 -98.97 -32.81
CA LEU A 14 -15.72 -98.91 -32.79
C LEU A 14 -15.08 -100.29 -32.85
N LEU A 15 -15.82 -101.36 -33.23
CA LEU A 15 -15.22 -102.60 -33.72
C LEU A 15 -14.64 -102.27 -35.09
N LEU A 16 -13.54 -101.53 -35.03
CA LEU A 16 -12.30 -101.81 -35.73
C LEU A 16 -12.41 -103.23 -36.24
N SER A 17 -12.56 -103.37 -37.55
CA SER A 17 -12.48 -104.68 -38.19
C SER A 17 -11.26 -105.42 -37.62
N ALA A 18 -11.27 -106.75 -37.67
CA ALA A 18 -10.11 -107.54 -37.25
C ALA A 18 -8.79 -107.16 -37.98
N TYR A 19 -8.86 -106.25 -38.95
CA TYR A 19 -7.76 -105.70 -39.76
C TYR A 19 -7.52 -104.20 -39.56
N ALA A 20 -7.96 -103.62 -38.44
CA ALA A 20 -7.71 -102.21 -38.19
C ALA A 20 -6.29 -101.95 -37.66
N THR A 21 -5.47 -101.30 -38.47
CA THR A 21 -4.08 -100.98 -38.11
C THR A 21 -3.96 -99.55 -37.56
N PRO A 22 -3.31 -99.36 -36.40
CA PRO A 22 -2.97 -98.03 -35.92
C PRO A 22 -1.91 -97.39 -36.83
N TYR A 23 -2.08 -96.12 -37.17
CA TYR A 23 -1.06 -95.34 -37.88
C TYR A 23 -0.94 -93.92 -37.30
N LEU A 24 0.26 -93.36 -37.40
CA LEU A 24 0.56 -92.00 -36.96
C LEU A 24 0.12 -91.00 -38.04
N THR A 25 -0.75 -90.07 -37.65
CA THR A 25 -1.43 -89.16 -38.60
C THR A 25 -0.56 -88.00 -39.08
N CYS A 26 0.34 -87.47 -38.23
CA CYS A 26 1.37 -86.52 -38.65
C CYS A 26 2.54 -86.47 -37.65
N GLY A 27 3.74 -86.19 -38.15
CA GLY A 27 4.97 -86.10 -37.32
C GLY A 27 5.06 -84.90 -36.39
N GLN A 28 4.10 -83.96 -36.43
CA GLN A 28 4.06 -82.80 -35.52
C GLN A 28 3.12 -82.98 -34.34
N CYS A 29 1.97 -83.62 -34.53
CA CYS A 29 0.95 -83.78 -33.48
C CYS A 29 0.99 -85.15 -32.78
N ASN A 30 1.69 -86.14 -33.36
CA ASN A 30 1.87 -87.48 -32.80
C ASN A 30 0.57 -88.20 -32.36
N SER A 31 -0.56 -87.85 -32.96
CA SER A 31 -1.86 -88.50 -32.70
C SER A 31 -2.00 -89.81 -33.49
N LEU A 32 -2.44 -90.86 -32.79
CA LEU A 32 -2.76 -92.18 -33.34
C LEU A 32 -4.21 -92.19 -33.84
N ASN A 33 -4.41 -92.50 -35.12
CA ASN A 33 -5.70 -92.90 -35.66
C ASN A 33 -5.64 -94.35 -36.14
N PHE A 34 -6.80 -94.97 -36.26
CA PHE A 34 -6.94 -96.34 -36.75
C PHE A 34 -7.65 -96.33 -38.11
N ILE A 35 -7.19 -97.18 -39.03
CA ILE A 35 -7.84 -97.39 -40.34
C ILE A 35 -8.09 -98.88 -40.53
N ASP A 36 -9.24 -99.21 -41.11
CA ASP A 36 -9.57 -100.53 -41.60
C ASP A 36 -8.88 -100.81 -42.95
N VAL A 37 -7.86 -101.67 -42.94
CA VAL A 37 -7.07 -102.00 -44.14
C VAL A 37 -7.93 -102.67 -45.22
N ALA A 38 -9.03 -103.33 -44.85
CA ALA A 38 -9.92 -103.98 -45.81
C ALA A 38 -10.78 -102.99 -46.63
N GLN A 39 -10.98 -101.76 -46.13
CA GLN A 39 -11.69 -100.71 -46.85
C GLN A 39 -10.79 -99.91 -47.79
N ILE A 40 -9.47 -100.01 -47.61
CA ILE A 40 -8.48 -99.50 -48.57
C ILE A 40 -8.50 -100.48 -49.73
N GLN A 41 -9.16 -100.10 -50.83
CA GLN A 41 -9.20 -100.97 -52.00
C GLN A 41 -7.78 -101.11 -52.53
N GLY A 42 -7.27 -102.34 -52.47
CA GLY A 42 -5.88 -102.66 -52.82
C GLY A 42 -5.46 -102.07 -54.17
N ILE A 43 -4.16 -101.81 -54.26
CA ILE A 43 -3.38 -101.38 -55.43
C ILE A 43 -3.93 -102.06 -56.71
N ARG A 44 -4.91 -101.45 -57.35
CA ARG A 44 -5.36 -101.78 -58.70
C ARG A 44 -4.98 -100.59 -59.57
N ASN A 45 -4.07 -100.86 -60.50
CA ASN A 45 -3.63 -99.93 -61.54
C ASN A 45 -4.75 -99.67 -62.57
N ASP A 46 -5.89 -99.12 -62.14
CA ASP A 46 -6.93 -98.64 -63.04
C ASP A 46 -6.73 -97.14 -63.30
N VAL A 47 -6.03 -96.84 -64.39
CA VAL A 47 -5.63 -95.49 -64.87
C VAL A 47 -6.84 -94.62 -65.32
N ARG A 48 -8.08 -94.94 -64.93
CA ARG A 48 -9.30 -94.28 -65.46
C ARG A 48 -10.17 -93.54 -64.44
N ARG A 49 -9.72 -93.38 -63.19
CA ARG A 49 -10.36 -92.45 -62.23
C ARG A 49 -9.39 -91.34 -61.84
N SER A 50 -9.42 -90.25 -62.61
CA SER A 50 -8.75 -88.98 -62.28
C SER A 50 -9.43 -88.32 -61.08
N GLY A 51 -9.06 -88.78 -59.89
CA GLY A 51 -9.41 -88.26 -58.58
C GLY A 51 -8.34 -88.73 -57.60
N GLU A 52 -7.12 -88.27 -57.83
CA GLU A 52 -5.89 -88.74 -57.21
C GLU A 52 -5.91 -88.53 -55.69
N TYR A 53 -5.45 -89.57 -54.96
CA TYR A 53 -5.33 -89.73 -53.51
C TYR A 53 -6.58 -90.25 -52.76
N GLU A 54 -6.47 -91.49 -52.28
CA GLU A 54 -7.29 -91.98 -51.16
C GLU A 54 -6.96 -91.15 -49.92
N ARG A 55 -7.97 -90.45 -49.39
CA ARG A 55 -7.81 -89.60 -48.22
C ARG A 55 -7.83 -90.47 -46.96
N LEU A 56 -6.67 -90.62 -46.32
CA LEU A 56 -6.60 -91.08 -44.94
C LEU A 56 -7.43 -90.16 -44.04
N VAL A 57 -7.91 -90.65 -42.91
CA VAL A 57 -8.69 -89.84 -41.95
C VAL A 57 -7.83 -88.69 -41.39
N PRO A 58 -8.30 -87.43 -41.38
CA PRO A 58 -7.53 -86.29 -40.89
C PRO A 58 -7.06 -86.46 -39.45
N CYS A 59 -5.86 -85.94 -39.19
CA CYS A 59 -5.32 -85.82 -37.85
C CYS A 59 -6.32 -85.07 -36.95
N VAL A 60 -6.70 -85.68 -35.83
CA VAL A 60 -7.69 -85.11 -34.90
C VAL A 60 -7.20 -83.78 -34.28
N GLY A 61 -5.88 -83.59 -34.19
CA GLY A 61 -5.28 -82.38 -33.63
C GLY A 61 -5.21 -81.20 -34.61
N CYS A 62 -4.71 -81.41 -35.83
CA CYS A 62 -4.43 -80.32 -36.77
C CYS A 62 -5.26 -80.35 -38.07
N GLY A 63 -6.12 -81.37 -38.26
CA GLY A 63 -7.02 -81.50 -39.41
C GLY A 63 -6.33 -81.80 -40.75
N ARG A 64 -5.02 -82.00 -40.78
CA ARG A 64 -4.26 -82.26 -42.01
C ARG A 64 -4.16 -83.77 -42.28
N THR A 65 -4.26 -84.14 -43.55
CA THR A 65 -4.00 -85.50 -44.06
C THR A 65 -2.79 -85.46 -44.98
N ILE A 66 -1.81 -86.33 -44.75
CA ILE A 66 -0.76 -86.58 -45.74
C ILE A 66 -1.32 -87.68 -46.64
N PHE A 67 -1.42 -87.41 -47.94
CA PHE A 67 -1.88 -88.41 -48.89
C PHE A 67 -0.95 -89.63 -48.86
N LEU A 68 -1.50 -90.84 -48.65
CA LEU A 68 -0.70 -92.06 -48.75
C LEU A 68 -0.45 -92.32 -50.24
N ARG A 69 0.80 -92.28 -50.69
CA ARG A 69 1.18 -92.73 -52.03
C ARG A 69 1.76 -94.15 -51.89
N PRO A 70 1.03 -95.22 -52.24
CA PRO A 70 1.53 -96.58 -52.11
C PRO A 70 2.68 -96.82 -53.11
N GLY A 71 3.88 -97.09 -52.58
CA GLY A 71 5.09 -97.39 -53.34
C GLY A 71 6.37 -96.87 -52.67
N VAL A 72 7.53 -97.48 -52.95
CA VAL A 72 8.86 -96.98 -52.51
C VAL A 72 9.24 -95.81 -53.43
N ALA A 73 8.63 -94.64 -53.20
CA ALA A 73 9.04 -93.41 -53.85
C ALA A 73 10.15 -92.76 -53.00
N SER A 74 11.30 -92.48 -53.62
CA SER A 74 12.38 -91.76 -52.96
C SER A 74 11.92 -90.35 -52.60
N LEU A 75 11.67 -90.10 -51.32
CA LEU A 75 11.38 -88.75 -50.78
C LEU A 75 12.64 -87.89 -50.69
N ALA A 76 13.80 -88.37 -51.16
CA ALA A 76 15.06 -87.67 -51.11
C ALA A 76 14.95 -86.26 -51.72
N ALA A 77 14.27 -86.12 -52.87
CA ALA A 77 14.09 -84.82 -53.53
C ALA A 77 13.23 -83.84 -52.70
N GLU A 78 12.20 -84.30 -51.98
CA GLU A 78 11.37 -83.44 -51.14
C GLU A 78 12.08 -83.07 -49.83
N ILE A 79 12.87 -84.00 -49.27
CA ILE A 79 13.70 -83.76 -48.10
C ILE A 79 14.80 -82.75 -48.46
N GLU A 80 15.49 -82.95 -49.59
CA GLU A 80 16.48 -82.01 -50.13
C GLU A 80 15.88 -80.63 -50.41
N HIS A 81 14.67 -80.57 -50.96
CA HIS A 81 13.98 -79.30 -51.17
C HIS A 81 13.63 -78.61 -49.85
N LYS A 82 13.18 -79.35 -48.83
CA LYS A 82 12.90 -78.79 -47.49
C LYS A 82 14.16 -78.36 -46.76
N THR A 83 15.25 -79.13 -46.83
CA THR A 83 16.53 -78.73 -46.22
C THR A 83 17.10 -77.49 -46.91
N LEU A 84 17.01 -77.39 -48.24
CA LEU A 84 17.37 -76.17 -48.97
C LEU A 84 16.50 -74.97 -48.56
N GLN A 85 15.20 -75.17 -48.33
CA GLN A 85 14.31 -74.12 -47.83
C GLN A 85 14.70 -73.69 -46.42
N ASP A 86 14.92 -74.63 -45.50
CA ASP A 86 15.31 -74.35 -44.12
C ASP A 86 16.66 -73.63 -44.05
N ASP A 87 17.65 -74.07 -44.82
CA ASP A 87 18.94 -73.39 -44.99
C ASP A 87 18.76 -71.97 -45.53
N SER A 88 17.84 -71.78 -46.48
CA SER A 88 17.54 -70.45 -47.02
C SER A 88 16.86 -69.55 -45.98
N HIS A 89 16.01 -70.11 -45.12
CA HIS A 89 15.36 -69.38 -44.02
C HIS A 89 16.38 -69.03 -42.94
N GLU A 90 17.27 -69.94 -42.59
CA GLU A 90 18.31 -69.71 -41.59
C GLU A 90 19.30 -68.63 -42.05
N LYS A 91 19.72 -68.67 -43.32
CA LYS A 91 20.55 -67.61 -43.95
C LYS A 91 19.85 -66.25 -43.95
N LYS A 92 18.51 -66.19 -44.01
CA LYS A 92 17.72 -64.94 -43.97
C LYS A 92 17.39 -64.47 -42.55
N ARG A 93 17.39 -65.34 -41.55
CA ARG A 93 17.04 -64.99 -40.15
C ARG A 93 18.06 -64.05 -39.52
N ALA A 94 19.35 -64.33 -39.66
CA ALA A 94 20.41 -63.49 -39.10
C ALA A 94 20.38 -62.03 -39.62
N PRO A 95 20.33 -61.75 -40.95
CA PRO A 95 20.24 -60.39 -41.45
C PRO A 95 18.92 -59.71 -41.08
N ALA A 96 17.80 -60.45 -41.04
CA ALA A 96 16.52 -59.90 -40.57
C ALA A 96 16.57 -59.51 -39.09
N ALA A 97 17.17 -60.32 -38.23
CA ALA A 97 17.36 -60.02 -36.81
C ALA A 97 18.28 -58.79 -36.62
N ILE A 98 19.37 -58.68 -37.37
CA ILE A 98 20.26 -57.51 -37.37
C ILE A 98 19.48 -56.26 -37.80
N HIS A 99 18.65 -56.36 -38.84
CA HIS A 99 17.82 -55.26 -39.30
C HIS A 99 16.84 -54.79 -38.22
N ILE A 100 16.13 -55.71 -37.57
CA ILE A 100 15.22 -55.42 -36.45
C ILE A 100 15.97 -54.75 -35.29
N GLN A 101 17.15 -55.27 -34.92
CA GLN A 101 17.98 -54.69 -33.85
C GLN A 101 18.46 -53.27 -34.21
N ARG A 102 18.83 -53.00 -35.45
CA ARG A 102 19.21 -51.64 -35.91
C ARG A 102 18.04 -50.68 -35.81
N VAL A 103 16.85 -51.09 -36.25
CA VAL A 103 15.63 -50.27 -36.16
C VAL A 103 15.28 -50.01 -34.69
N ALA A 104 15.31 -51.04 -33.84
CA ALA A 104 15.02 -50.92 -32.41
C ALA A 104 16.01 -49.98 -31.69
N ARG A 105 17.32 -50.13 -31.91
CA ARG A 105 18.34 -49.24 -31.35
C ARG A 105 18.19 -47.80 -31.84
N GLY A 106 17.89 -47.61 -33.13
CA GLY A 106 17.63 -46.29 -33.70
C GLY A 106 16.38 -45.62 -33.11
N TYR A 107 15.32 -46.40 -32.89
CA TYR A 107 14.10 -45.93 -32.23
C TYR A 107 14.36 -45.53 -30.78
N LEU A 108 15.03 -46.38 -29.99
CA LEU A 108 15.38 -46.09 -28.60
C LEU A 108 16.31 -44.86 -28.49
N GLY A 109 17.30 -44.74 -29.38
CA GLY A 109 18.19 -43.58 -29.42
C GLY A 109 17.44 -42.27 -29.71
N ARG A 110 16.46 -42.28 -30.63
CA ARG A 110 15.60 -41.10 -30.88
C ARG A 110 14.71 -40.77 -29.68
N MET A 111 14.14 -41.78 -29.03
CA MET A 111 13.32 -41.61 -27.82
C MET A 111 14.14 -40.98 -26.69
N GLU A 112 15.34 -41.50 -26.44
CA GLU A 112 16.24 -40.97 -25.42
C GLU A 112 16.74 -39.56 -25.77
N ALA A 113 17.12 -39.30 -27.02
CA ALA A 113 17.51 -37.97 -27.47
C ALA A 113 16.38 -36.94 -27.29
N LYS A 114 15.13 -37.34 -27.57
CA LYS A 114 13.94 -36.52 -27.31
C LYS A 114 13.75 -36.27 -25.82
N ALA A 115 13.88 -37.29 -24.98
CA ALA A 115 13.77 -37.17 -23.52
C ALA A 115 14.85 -36.24 -22.94
N ARG A 116 16.13 -36.39 -23.34
CA ARG A 116 17.23 -35.51 -22.94
C ARG A 116 16.99 -34.06 -23.39
N ARG A 117 16.50 -33.87 -24.62
CA ARG A 117 16.14 -32.53 -25.12
C ARG A 117 15.03 -31.89 -24.29
N GLN A 118 13.99 -32.64 -23.95
CA GLN A 118 12.90 -32.17 -23.10
C GLN A 118 13.39 -31.82 -21.68
N ALA A 119 14.18 -32.70 -21.06
CA ALA A 119 14.78 -32.45 -19.75
C ALA A 119 15.65 -31.19 -19.74
N LYS A 120 16.45 -30.96 -20.79
CA LYS A 120 17.24 -29.74 -20.96
C LYS A 120 16.34 -28.50 -21.04
N LEU A 121 15.30 -28.53 -21.86
CA LEU A 121 14.34 -27.42 -21.98
C LEU A 121 13.62 -27.12 -20.66
N GLU A 122 13.25 -28.15 -19.90
CA GLU A 122 12.64 -28.00 -18.58
C GLU A 122 13.60 -27.39 -17.57
N TRP A 123 14.85 -27.81 -17.58
CA TRP A 123 15.89 -27.25 -16.72
C TRP A 123 16.18 -25.78 -17.05
N GLU A 124 16.32 -25.44 -18.33
CA GLU A 124 16.44 -24.05 -18.80
C GLU A 124 15.24 -23.21 -18.38
N ARG A 125 14.01 -23.72 -18.56
CA ARG A 125 12.78 -23.05 -18.09
C ARG A 125 12.82 -22.77 -16.59
N LYS A 126 13.27 -23.73 -15.77
CA LYS A 126 13.42 -23.54 -14.31
C LYS A 126 14.41 -22.42 -14.01
N ILE A 127 15.55 -22.35 -14.70
CA ILE A 127 16.53 -21.27 -14.54
C ILE A 127 15.94 -19.92 -14.96
N PHE A 128 15.28 -19.84 -16.12
CA PHE A 128 14.66 -18.59 -16.58
C PHE A 128 13.58 -18.10 -15.62
N CYS A 129 12.72 -19.01 -15.11
CA CYS A 129 11.73 -18.67 -14.10
C CYS A 129 12.39 -18.17 -12.79
N ALA A 130 13.45 -18.84 -12.32
CA ALA A 130 14.18 -18.42 -11.13
C ALA A 130 14.84 -17.04 -11.32
N ALA A 131 15.51 -16.83 -12.46
CA ALA A 131 16.12 -15.55 -12.82
C ALA A 131 15.06 -14.44 -12.91
N ALA A 132 13.91 -14.70 -13.54
CA ALA A 132 12.81 -13.75 -13.61
C ALA A 132 12.26 -13.39 -12.23
N CYS A 133 12.13 -14.36 -11.31
CA CYS A 133 11.74 -14.12 -9.93
C CYS A 133 12.74 -13.22 -9.18
N ILE A 134 14.04 -13.50 -9.32
CA ILE A 134 15.12 -12.70 -8.72
C ILE A 134 15.11 -11.28 -9.29
N GLN A 135 15.08 -11.13 -10.62
CA GLN A 135 15.04 -9.83 -11.29
C GLN A 135 13.81 -9.01 -10.89
N ARG A 136 12.63 -9.65 -10.83
CA ARG A 136 11.39 -8.98 -10.36
C ARG A 136 11.56 -8.48 -8.93
N ARG A 137 12.14 -9.29 -8.04
CA ARG A 137 12.38 -8.91 -6.64
C ARG A 137 13.34 -7.72 -6.54
N ILE A 138 14.46 -7.77 -7.25
CA ILE A 138 15.49 -6.71 -7.24
C ILE A 138 14.90 -5.41 -7.78
N ARG A 139 14.25 -5.43 -8.96
CA ARG A 139 13.59 -4.24 -9.54
C ARG A 139 12.56 -3.63 -8.57
N GLY A 140 11.79 -4.48 -7.88
CA GLY A 140 10.83 -4.04 -6.89
C GLY A 140 11.48 -3.42 -5.65
N VAL A 141 12.59 -3.98 -5.16
CA VAL A 141 13.37 -3.41 -4.05
C VAL A 141 13.94 -2.06 -4.46
N GLU A 142 14.59 -1.98 -5.62
CA GLU A 142 15.17 -0.74 -6.14
C GLU A 142 14.12 0.37 -6.29
N ALA A 143 12.95 0.06 -6.87
CA ALA A 143 11.87 1.03 -7.04
C ALA A 143 11.35 1.56 -5.69
N ARG A 144 11.15 0.68 -4.70
CA ARG A 144 10.70 1.09 -3.36
C ARG A 144 11.76 1.89 -2.61
N THR A 145 13.03 1.49 -2.70
CA THR A 145 14.13 2.24 -2.10
C THR A 145 14.21 3.63 -2.72
N ARG A 146 14.17 3.73 -4.05
CA ARG A 146 14.15 5.01 -4.77
C ARG A 146 13.02 5.91 -4.28
N TYR A 147 11.80 5.39 -4.27
CA TYR A 147 10.63 6.14 -3.82
C TYR A 147 10.76 6.64 -2.37
N ARG A 148 11.22 5.79 -1.44
CA ARG A 148 11.44 6.18 -0.04
C ARG A 148 12.47 7.31 0.07
N ILE A 149 13.57 7.23 -0.70
CA ILE A 149 14.61 8.27 -0.69
C ILE A 149 14.07 9.57 -1.27
N GLU A 150 13.32 9.53 -2.38
CA GLU A 150 12.66 10.71 -2.96
C GLU A 150 11.69 11.36 -1.96
N GLN A 151 10.92 10.56 -1.22
CA GLN A 151 10.09 11.06 -0.12
C GLN A 151 10.92 11.75 0.97
N CYS A 152 12.03 11.14 1.40
CA CYS A 152 12.94 11.76 2.37
C CYS A 152 13.53 13.08 1.85
N ILE A 153 13.92 13.15 0.58
CA ILE A 153 14.40 14.38 -0.05
C ILE A 153 13.31 15.46 -0.01
N ALA A 154 12.07 15.11 -0.34
CA ALA A 154 10.95 16.06 -0.28
C ALA A 154 10.73 16.61 1.14
N VAL A 155 10.82 15.75 2.18
CA VAL A 155 10.73 16.19 3.58
C VAL A 155 11.83 17.19 3.92
N ILE A 156 13.08 16.91 3.52
CA ILE A 156 14.23 17.77 3.81
C ILE A 156 14.09 19.13 3.13
N LEU A 157 13.68 19.15 1.85
CA LEU A 157 13.57 20.38 1.07
C LEU A 157 12.38 21.25 1.48
N ASN A 158 11.31 20.65 2.01
CA ASN A 158 10.15 21.36 2.51
C ASN A 158 10.32 21.80 3.98
N ALA A 159 11.38 21.38 4.66
CA ALA A 159 11.64 21.73 6.04
C ALA A 159 11.93 23.22 6.22
N HIS A 160 11.51 23.78 7.36
CA HIS A 160 11.84 25.16 7.70
C HIS A 160 13.36 25.36 7.85
N LYS A 161 13.89 26.52 7.42
CA LYS A 161 15.33 26.84 7.40
C LYS A 161 16.07 26.55 8.71
N SER A 162 15.46 26.83 9.86
CA SER A 162 16.06 26.57 11.19
C SER A 162 16.08 25.09 11.56
N VAL A 163 15.09 24.30 11.11
CA VAL A 163 15.04 22.86 11.31
C VAL A 163 16.06 22.19 10.40
N TYR A 164 16.12 22.64 9.15
CA TYR A 164 17.11 22.19 8.17
C TYR A 164 18.54 22.43 8.68
N ALA A 165 18.87 23.65 9.11
CA ALA A 165 20.19 23.98 9.67
C ALA A 165 20.52 23.13 10.91
N PHE A 166 19.54 22.84 11.76
CA PHE A 166 19.74 21.95 12.91
C PHE A 166 20.01 20.49 12.49
N ALA A 167 19.32 20.01 11.46
CA ALA A 167 19.44 18.64 10.97
C ALA A 167 20.77 18.39 10.26
N THR A 168 21.29 19.37 9.53
CA THR A 168 22.56 19.29 8.81
C THR A 168 23.78 19.50 9.71
N THR A 169 23.62 20.15 10.87
CA THR A 169 24.71 20.32 11.83
C THR A 169 25.07 18.98 12.49
N ASN A 170 26.37 18.66 12.53
CA ASN A 170 26.87 17.44 13.16
C ASN A 170 26.72 17.52 14.69
N GLN A 171 26.12 16.48 15.27
CA GLN A 171 25.93 16.35 16.72
C GLN A 171 26.83 15.24 17.24
N PRO A 172 27.42 15.38 18.44
CA PRO A 172 28.40 14.42 18.97
C PRO A 172 27.80 13.02 19.18
N ASN A 173 26.51 12.92 19.46
CA ASN A 173 25.82 11.66 19.76
C ASN A 173 25.10 11.04 18.53
N ALA A 174 25.28 11.61 17.34
CA ALA A 174 24.55 11.20 16.14
C ALA A 174 25.54 10.90 15.00
N PRO A 175 25.18 10.02 14.05
CA PRO A 175 26.09 9.65 12.97
C PRO A 175 26.53 10.87 12.17
N ARG A 176 27.79 10.93 11.75
CA ARG A 176 28.31 12.08 11.00
C ARG A 176 27.60 12.17 9.65
N ILE A 177 27.08 13.36 9.36
CA ILE A 177 26.40 13.69 8.10
C ILE A 177 27.34 14.51 7.24
N PHE A 178 27.34 14.23 5.94
CA PHE A 178 27.86 15.14 4.93
C PHE A 178 26.68 15.74 4.17
N TRP A 179 26.74 17.02 3.84
CA TRP A 179 25.65 17.68 3.14
C TRP A 179 26.18 18.69 2.13
N TYR A 180 25.39 18.99 1.10
CA TYR A 180 25.79 19.88 0.02
C TYR A 180 25.44 21.33 0.37
N GLU A 181 26.41 22.23 0.22
CA GLU A 181 26.23 23.66 0.51
C GLU A 181 25.79 24.44 -0.74
N SER A 182 26.16 23.97 -1.93
CA SER A 182 25.86 24.64 -3.19
C SER A 182 24.39 24.48 -3.57
N ALA A 183 23.71 25.61 -3.83
CA ALA A 183 22.32 25.62 -4.28
C ALA A 183 22.14 24.95 -5.65
N ALA A 184 23.15 25.05 -6.53
CA ALA A 184 23.13 24.40 -7.84
C ALA A 184 23.20 22.88 -7.71
N GLU A 185 24.06 22.38 -6.82
CA GLU A 185 24.17 20.94 -6.52
C GLU A 185 22.87 20.41 -5.92
N LEU A 186 22.27 21.14 -4.98
CA LEU A 186 20.99 20.79 -4.39
C LEU A 186 19.84 20.79 -5.41
N ALA A 187 19.85 21.69 -6.39
CA ALA A 187 18.86 21.70 -7.46
C ALA A 187 18.94 20.44 -8.33
N VAL A 188 20.15 20.03 -8.73
CA VAL A 188 20.37 18.79 -9.48
C VAL A 188 19.99 17.58 -8.63
N PHE A 189 20.42 17.56 -7.36
CA PHE A 189 20.11 16.50 -6.40
C PHE A 189 18.59 16.31 -6.19
N ARG A 190 17.84 17.41 -6.18
CA ARG A 190 16.36 17.39 -6.08
C ARG A 190 15.72 16.73 -7.30
N THR A 191 16.23 16.98 -8.50
CA THR A 191 15.65 16.45 -9.74
C THR A 191 15.90 14.95 -9.90
N ASP A 192 17.16 14.51 -9.78
CA ASP A 192 17.52 13.09 -9.79
C ASP A 192 18.81 12.88 -9.00
N TYR A 193 18.67 12.39 -7.77
CA TYR A 193 19.81 12.13 -6.89
C TYR A 193 20.69 10.98 -7.39
N ARG A 194 20.16 10.01 -8.14
CA ARG A 194 20.98 8.89 -8.65
C ARG A 194 21.87 9.38 -9.78
N GLU A 195 21.32 10.19 -10.67
CA GLU A 195 22.09 10.82 -11.74
C GLU A 195 23.14 11.79 -11.17
N PHE A 196 22.81 12.54 -10.12
CA PHE A 196 23.79 13.33 -9.38
C PHE A 196 24.96 12.46 -8.88
N VAL A 197 24.68 11.34 -8.21
CA VAL A 197 25.72 10.43 -7.70
C VAL A 197 26.55 9.79 -8.81
N ARG A 198 25.96 9.51 -9.98
CA ARG A 198 26.71 9.05 -11.16
C ARG A 198 27.67 10.12 -11.66
N ARG A 199 27.22 11.38 -11.76
CA ARG A 199 28.03 12.52 -12.22
C ARG A 199 29.18 12.85 -11.27
N THR A 200 29.00 12.65 -9.97
CA THR A 200 30.09 12.76 -8.98
C THR A 200 31.02 11.55 -8.94
N GLY A 201 30.87 10.60 -9.88
CA GLY A 201 31.73 9.42 -9.99
C GLY A 201 31.53 8.42 -8.85
N ASN A 202 30.33 8.34 -8.26
CA ASN A 202 30.02 7.51 -7.09
C ASN A 202 30.89 7.81 -5.86
N ARG A 203 31.34 9.06 -5.72
CA ARG A 203 32.07 9.55 -4.55
C ARG A 203 31.25 10.67 -3.90
N PRO A 204 30.53 10.40 -2.78
CA PRO A 204 30.39 9.14 -2.05
C PRO A 204 29.47 8.10 -2.72
N PRO A 205 29.58 6.80 -2.35
CA PRO A 205 28.79 5.74 -2.99
C PRO A 205 27.31 5.87 -2.68
N LEU A 206 26.46 5.40 -3.60
CA LEU A 206 25.00 5.56 -3.55
C LEU A 206 24.39 5.13 -2.21
N HIS A 207 24.76 3.96 -1.69
CA HIS A 207 24.23 3.47 -0.42
C HIS A 207 24.54 4.39 0.77
N ARG A 208 25.70 5.07 0.78
CA ARG A 208 26.03 6.06 1.81
C ARG A 208 25.23 7.34 1.64
N VAL A 209 24.99 7.78 0.41
CA VAL A 209 24.14 8.93 0.11
C VAL A 209 22.72 8.66 0.56
N GLU A 210 22.16 7.51 0.22
CA GLU A 210 20.81 7.09 0.61
C GLU A 210 20.66 7.01 2.14
N ALA A 211 21.63 6.37 2.84
CA ALA A 211 21.62 6.30 4.29
C ALA A 211 21.72 7.70 4.95
N ASN A 212 22.55 8.57 4.39
CA ASN A 212 22.72 9.94 4.85
C ASN A 212 21.44 10.78 4.67
N VAL A 213 20.76 10.65 3.53
CA VAL A 213 19.46 11.30 3.29
C VAL A 213 18.41 10.82 4.30
N GLN A 214 18.33 9.51 4.54
CA GLN A 214 17.42 8.96 5.54
C GLN A 214 17.70 9.51 6.94
N GLU A 215 18.99 9.65 7.30
CA GLU A 215 19.41 10.22 8.57
C GLU A 215 18.99 11.70 8.69
N VAL A 216 19.26 12.53 7.67
CA VAL A 216 18.86 13.95 7.69
C VAL A 216 17.34 14.08 7.81
N ALA A 217 16.57 13.31 7.03
CA ALA A 217 15.11 13.31 7.11
C ALA A 217 14.61 12.90 8.51
N ARG A 218 15.25 11.89 9.14
CA ARG A 218 14.92 11.49 10.51
C ARG A 218 15.17 12.61 11.50
N ARG A 219 16.27 13.37 11.36
CA ARG A 219 16.59 14.52 12.22
C ARG A 219 15.60 15.67 12.05
N VAL A 220 15.22 15.97 10.81
CA VAL A 220 14.20 16.97 10.48
C VAL A 220 12.90 16.62 11.22
N LEU A 221 12.37 15.42 10.98
CA LEU A 221 11.12 14.96 11.60
C LEU A 221 11.19 14.92 13.13
N ALA A 222 12.31 14.41 13.69
CA ALA A 222 12.50 14.39 15.14
C ALA A 222 12.53 15.80 15.74
N ARG A 223 13.14 16.76 15.06
CA ARG A 223 13.18 18.16 15.51
C ARG A 223 11.80 18.81 15.41
N GLU A 224 11.08 18.61 14.32
CA GLU A 224 9.71 19.11 14.14
C GLU A 224 8.78 18.55 15.22
N ASN A 225 8.81 17.24 15.43
CA ASN A 225 7.99 16.59 16.46
C ASN A 225 8.27 17.13 17.86
N ARG A 226 9.54 17.41 18.20
CA ARG A 226 9.91 18.04 19.48
C ARG A 226 9.35 19.47 19.60
N LEU A 227 9.40 20.27 18.53
CA LEU A 227 8.87 21.64 18.53
C LEU A 227 7.33 21.62 18.63
N VAL A 228 6.67 20.77 17.87
CA VAL A 228 5.22 20.56 17.93
C VAL A 228 4.80 20.12 19.33
N ALA A 229 5.50 19.16 19.94
CA ALA A 229 5.20 18.71 21.30
C ALA A 229 5.31 19.85 22.33
N ARG A 230 6.31 20.74 22.21
CA ARG A 230 6.44 21.93 23.07
C ARG A 230 5.27 22.90 22.90
N ILE A 231 4.88 23.18 21.65
CA ILE A 231 3.73 24.05 21.34
C ILE A 231 2.45 23.44 21.93
N GLN A 232 2.23 22.14 21.72
CA GLN A 232 1.07 21.46 22.25
C GLN A 232 1.04 21.45 23.79
N ALA A 233 2.19 21.26 24.45
CA ALA A 233 2.29 21.32 25.91
C ALA A 233 1.95 22.73 26.44
N ALA A 234 2.49 23.78 25.82
CA ALA A 234 2.18 25.16 26.17
C ALA A 234 0.69 25.48 25.95
N TRP A 235 0.12 25.02 24.83
CA TRP A 235 -1.29 25.19 24.52
C TRP A 235 -2.20 24.49 25.53
N ARG A 236 -1.90 23.23 25.89
CA ARG A 236 -2.63 22.51 26.94
C ARG A 236 -2.56 23.24 28.28
N GLY A 237 -1.40 23.78 28.66
CA GLY A 237 -1.24 24.59 29.88
C GLY A 237 -2.03 25.91 29.86
N LEU A 238 -2.11 26.59 28.72
CA LEU A 238 -2.95 27.77 28.54
C LEU A 238 -4.44 27.42 28.66
N THR A 239 -4.85 26.34 28.00
CA THR A 239 -6.24 25.87 27.99
C THR A 239 -6.71 25.51 29.39
N THR A 240 -5.90 24.77 30.17
CA THR A 240 -6.23 24.42 31.56
C THR A 240 -6.29 25.65 32.48
N ARG A 241 -5.41 26.64 32.30
CA ARG A 241 -5.47 27.91 33.05
C ARG A 241 -6.76 28.68 32.77
N VAL A 242 -7.15 28.79 31.49
CA VAL A 242 -8.41 29.45 31.11
C VAL A 242 -9.60 28.72 31.72
N ALA A 243 -9.64 27.39 31.61
CA ALA A 243 -10.70 26.58 32.21
C ALA A 243 -10.77 26.73 33.74
N TYR A 244 -9.61 26.76 34.41
CA TYR A 244 -9.53 26.93 35.86
C TYR A 244 -9.98 28.32 36.33
N LEU A 245 -9.62 29.38 35.61
CA LEU A 245 -10.08 30.74 35.92
C LEU A 245 -11.60 30.85 35.77
N GLU A 246 -12.16 30.24 34.74
CA GLU A 246 -13.61 30.20 34.55
C GLU A 246 -14.28 29.41 35.69
N LEU A 247 -13.75 28.24 36.07
CA LEU A 247 -14.24 27.48 37.22
C LEU A 247 -14.21 28.31 38.51
N LYS A 248 -13.11 29.01 38.78
CA LYS A 248 -12.99 29.91 39.94
C LYS A 248 -14.05 31.01 39.92
N ARG A 249 -14.31 31.60 38.74
CA ARG A 249 -15.34 32.62 38.56
C ARG A 249 -16.73 32.06 38.88
N GLN A 250 -17.05 30.87 38.37
CA GLN A 250 -18.32 30.20 38.62
C GLN A 250 -18.50 29.85 40.11
N LEU A 251 -17.43 29.37 40.78
CA LEU A 251 -17.45 29.13 42.21
C LEU A 251 -17.66 30.42 43.02
N GLY A 252 -17.01 31.52 42.62
CA GLY A 252 -17.21 32.84 43.22
C GLY A 252 -18.65 33.31 43.06
N TRP A 253 -19.21 33.17 41.86
CA TRP A 253 -20.61 33.51 41.59
C TRP A 253 -21.58 32.69 42.43
N HIS A 254 -21.37 31.37 42.51
CA HIS A 254 -22.17 30.49 43.37
C HIS A 254 -22.10 30.88 44.86
N ARG A 255 -20.91 31.22 45.37
CA ARG A 255 -20.76 31.73 46.75
C ARG A 255 -21.52 33.04 46.95
N SER A 256 -21.43 33.99 46.02
CA SER A 256 -22.18 35.25 46.08
C SER A 256 -23.69 35.00 46.06
N SER A 257 -24.18 34.09 45.21
CA SER A 257 -25.59 33.69 45.17
C SER A 257 -26.07 33.08 46.48
N ARG A 258 -25.25 32.24 47.14
CA ARG A 258 -25.57 31.68 48.46
C ARG A 258 -25.60 32.74 49.57
N MET A 259 -24.72 33.73 49.52
CA MET A 259 -24.66 34.80 50.53
C MET A 259 -25.65 35.95 50.27
N ALA A 260 -26.21 36.05 49.06
CA ALA A 260 -27.10 37.14 48.67
C ALA A 260 -28.33 37.31 49.59
N PRO A 261 -29.03 36.24 50.03
CA PRO A 261 -30.14 36.36 50.97
C PRO A 261 -29.69 36.93 52.33
N ALA A 262 -28.60 36.42 52.89
CA ALA A 262 -28.06 36.90 54.16
C ALA A 262 -27.68 38.40 54.10
N VAL A 263 -27.02 38.83 53.01
CA VAL A 263 -26.68 40.24 52.79
C VAL A 263 -27.93 41.11 52.63
N ARG A 264 -28.99 40.63 51.97
CA ARG A 264 -30.27 41.36 51.86
C ARG A 264 -30.92 41.56 53.24
N ILE A 265 -30.97 40.52 54.06
CA ILE A 265 -31.48 40.60 55.44
C ILE A 265 -30.65 41.59 56.25
N GLN A 266 -29.31 41.49 56.21
CA GLN A 266 -28.43 42.42 56.92
C GLN A 266 -28.60 43.87 56.46
N ARG A 267 -28.77 44.12 55.14
CA ARG A 267 -29.04 45.47 54.62
C ARG A 267 -30.35 46.03 55.13
N LEU A 268 -31.43 45.24 55.13
CA LEU A 268 -32.73 45.65 55.67
C LEU A 268 -32.63 45.94 57.17
N ALA A 269 -31.97 45.08 57.94
CA ALA A 269 -31.77 45.27 59.37
C ALA A 269 -30.97 46.56 59.68
N ARG A 270 -29.86 46.80 58.98
CA ARG A 270 -29.06 48.03 59.13
C ARG A 270 -29.84 49.28 58.72
N MET A 271 -30.58 49.22 57.62
CA MET A 271 -31.44 50.33 57.18
C MET A 271 -32.52 50.64 58.21
N HIS A 272 -33.16 49.62 58.78
CA HIS A 272 -34.15 49.80 59.85
C HIS A 272 -33.52 50.39 61.12
N ALA A 273 -32.33 49.93 61.51
CA ALA A 273 -31.60 50.50 62.63
C ALA A 273 -31.21 51.97 62.40
N ASP A 274 -30.74 52.32 61.20
CA ASP A 274 -30.43 53.71 60.82
C ASP A 274 -31.68 54.59 60.79
N ARG A 275 -32.81 54.08 60.28
CA ARG A 275 -34.09 54.79 60.31
C ARG A 275 -34.57 55.06 61.74
N ARG A 276 -34.32 54.16 62.69
CA ARG A 276 -34.59 54.39 64.12
C ARG A 276 -33.65 55.41 64.75
N ARG A 277 -32.40 55.50 64.28
CA ARG A 277 -31.37 56.41 64.81
C ARG A 277 -31.45 57.83 64.25
N ARG A 278 -32.08 58.05 63.10
CA ARG A 278 -32.29 59.39 62.52
C ARG A 278 -33.67 59.92 62.90
N PRO A 279 -33.78 60.96 63.76
CA PRO A 279 -35.05 61.63 64.05
C PRO A 279 -35.42 62.70 63.00
N ALA A 280 -34.57 62.95 62.00
CA ALA A 280 -34.76 64.03 61.04
C ALA A 280 -35.40 63.55 59.71
N PRO A 281 -36.26 64.37 59.07
CA PRO A 281 -36.85 64.06 57.78
C PRO A 281 -35.75 63.91 56.72
N VAL A 282 -35.89 62.89 55.87
CA VAL A 282 -35.00 62.64 54.74
C VAL A 282 -34.99 63.90 53.85
N PRO A 283 -33.81 64.42 53.43
CA PRO A 283 -33.76 65.56 52.51
C PRO A 283 -34.58 65.26 51.27
N SER A 284 -35.30 66.27 50.77
CA SER A 284 -36.18 66.11 49.61
C SER A 284 -35.40 65.53 48.43
N ARG A 285 -36.10 64.79 47.56
CA ARG A 285 -35.52 64.19 46.35
C ARG A 285 -34.72 65.22 45.53
N ASP A 286 -35.20 66.46 45.50
CA ASP A 286 -34.60 67.55 44.73
C ASP A 286 -33.27 68.02 45.33
N ALA A 287 -33.13 68.03 46.67
CA ALA A 287 -31.87 68.31 47.34
C ALA A 287 -30.82 67.21 47.04
N CYS A 288 -31.21 65.94 47.07
CA CYS A 288 -30.33 64.82 46.71
C CYS A 288 -29.91 64.86 45.22
N LEU A 289 -30.81 65.25 44.31
CA LEU A 289 -30.50 65.38 42.89
C LEU A 289 -29.58 66.57 42.62
N ALA A 290 -29.77 67.69 43.33
CA ALA A 290 -28.88 68.85 43.27
C ALA A 290 -27.46 68.46 43.72
N ASP A 291 -27.30 67.80 44.87
CA ASP A 291 -26.01 67.30 45.37
C ASP A 291 -25.36 66.30 44.40
N TYR A 292 -26.16 65.41 43.79
CA TYR A 292 -25.63 64.49 42.78
C TYR A 292 -25.11 65.25 41.54
N SER A 293 -25.87 66.25 41.09
CA SER A 293 -25.50 67.06 39.93
C SER A 293 -24.21 67.86 40.17
N THR A 294 -24.04 68.43 41.37
CA THR A 294 -22.83 69.17 41.75
C THR A 294 -21.61 68.24 41.85
N ILE A 295 -21.76 67.07 42.49
CA ILE A 295 -20.68 66.08 42.56
C ILE A 295 -20.29 65.59 41.16
N TYR A 296 -21.28 65.39 40.28
CA TYR A 296 -21.04 64.95 38.91
C TYR A 296 -20.32 66.01 38.07
N THR A 297 -20.73 67.27 38.18
CA THR A 297 -20.08 68.39 37.49
C THR A 297 -18.65 68.61 38.00
N GLU A 298 -18.41 68.52 39.31
CA GLU A 298 -17.05 68.56 39.86
C GLU A 298 -16.18 67.43 39.33
N LYS A 299 -16.71 66.21 39.29
CA LYS A 299 -15.96 65.03 38.82
C LYS A 299 -15.61 65.14 37.35
N THR A 300 -16.53 65.63 36.52
CA THR A 300 -16.29 65.87 35.09
C THR A 300 -15.29 67.00 34.86
N GLN A 301 -15.37 68.10 35.61
CA GLN A 301 -14.38 69.18 35.57
C GLN A 301 -12.98 68.70 35.97
N ARG A 302 -12.86 67.94 37.07
CA ARG A 302 -11.58 67.34 37.50
C ARG A 302 -11.02 66.38 36.45
N ALA A 303 -11.86 65.57 35.80
CA ALA A 303 -11.44 64.69 34.72
C ALA A 303 -10.95 65.46 33.49
N HIS A 304 -11.65 66.54 33.13
CA HIS A 304 -11.27 67.43 32.02
C HIS A 304 -9.93 68.14 32.31
N ALA A 305 -9.75 68.68 33.51
CA ALA A 305 -8.48 69.30 33.92
C ALA A 305 -7.30 68.31 33.85
N ARG A 306 -7.48 67.07 34.32
CA ARG A 306 -6.45 66.01 34.20
C ARG A 306 -6.16 65.67 32.74
N HIS A 307 -7.17 65.66 31.88
CA HIS A 307 -6.98 65.41 30.45
C HIS A 307 -6.14 66.52 29.80
N LEU A 308 -6.49 67.79 30.03
CA LEU A 308 -5.74 68.94 29.55
C LEU A 308 -4.27 68.91 30.02
N GLN A 309 -4.05 68.63 31.30
CA GLN A 309 -2.70 68.54 31.86
C GLN A 309 -1.86 67.43 31.19
N ARG A 310 -2.46 66.25 30.95
CA ARG A 310 -1.78 65.15 30.24
C ARG A 310 -1.44 65.53 28.81
N THR A 311 -2.36 66.20 28.10
CA THR A 311 -2.15 66.64 26.73
C THR A 311 -1.04 67.69 26.65
N LEU A 312 -1.00 68.65 27.57
CA LEU A 312 0.08 69.65 27.65
C LEU A 312 1.45 69.02 27.95
N LEU A 313 1.51 68.04 28.86
CA LEU A 313 2.75 67.33 29.15
C LEU A 313 3.24 66.49 27.96
N ALA A 314 2.33 65.90 27.19
CA ALA A 314 2.68 65.18 25.98
C ALA A 314 3.27 66.11 24.91
N THR A 315 2.62 67.24 24.61
CA THR A 315 3.14 68.21 23.64
C THR A 315 4.48 68.80 24.08
N TYR A 316 4.69 69.02 25.38
CA TYR A 316 5.97 69.46 25.91
C TYR A 316 7.07 68.40 25.72
N ARG A 317 6.79 67.12 26.01
CA ARG A 317 7.74 66.02 25.80
C ARG A 317 8.14 65.90 24.33
N ASP A 318 7.18 65.95 23.42
CA ASP A 318 7.43 65.90 21.98
C ASP A 318 8.30 67.08 21.54
N HIS A 319 8.04 68.28 22.06
CA HIS A 319 8.87 69.44 21.75
C HIS A 319 10.30 69.31 22.30
N VAL A 320 10.49 68.81 23.51
CA VAL A 320 11.83 68.56 24.08
C VAL A 320 12.59 67.51 23.26
N GLN A 321 11.92 66.45 22.80
CA GLN A 321 12.51 65.46 21.91
C GLN A 321 12.92 66.10 20.57
N HIS A 322 12.05 66.92 19.98
CA HIS A 322 12.37 67.67 18.77
C HIS A 322 13.57 68.60 18.97
N LYS A 323 13.64 69.37 20.07
CA LYS A 323 14.80 70.23 20.39
C LYS A 323 16.10 69.43 20.49
N ARG A 324 16.06 68.26 21.13
CA ARG A 324 17.24 67.38 21.27
C ARG A 324 17.68 66.82 19.92
N GLY A 325 16.74 66.35 19.10
CA GLY A 325 17.02 65.87 17.74
C GLY A 325 17.58 66.97 16.84
N ALA A 326 16.95 68.15 16.83
CA ALA A 326 17.38 69.29 16.02
C ALA A 326 18.80 69.76 16.38
N LYS A 327 19.16 69.81 17.68
CA LYS A 327 20.53 70.13 18.13
C LYS A 327 21.57 69.13 17.65
N LEU A 328 21.24 67.84 17.55
CA LEU A 328 22.16 66.79 17.11
C LEU A 328 22.40 66.82 15.59
N VAL A 329 21.41 67.28 14.82
CA VAL A 329 21.44 67.28 13.34
C VAL A 329 21.71 68.69 12.77
N GLY A 330 21.92 69.70 13.62
CA GLY A 330 22.16 71.09 13.19
C GLY A 330 20.94 71.76 12.54
N LEU A 331 19.73 71.24 12.77
CA LEU A 331 18.49 71.78 12.20
C LEU A 331 17.94 72.91 13.07
N PRO A 332 17.23 73.89 12.47
CA PRO A 332 16.60 74.98 13.21
C PRO A 332 15.53 74.44 14.18
N ILE A 333 15.51 74.99 15.39
CA ILE A 333 14.54 74.61 16.43
C ILE A 333 13.22 75.31 16.19
N GLU A 334 12.17 74.56 15.87
CA GLU A 334 10.81 75.12 15.78
C GLU A 334 10.32 75.68 17.14
N PRO A 335 9.59 76.80 17.15
CA PRO A 335 9.04 77.38 18.38
C PRO A 335 7.93 76.49 18.98
N PHE A 336 7.82 76.46 20.31
CA PHE A 336 6.78 75.70 21.02
C PHE A 336 5.39 76.22 20.64
N ARG A 337 4.61 75.43 19.91
CA ARG A 337 3.22 75.74 19.58
C ARG A 337 2.29 74.72 20.21
N VAL A 338 1.46 75.19 21.14
CA VAL A 338 0.34 74.41 21.67
C VAL A 338 -0.77 74.46 20.62
N TYR A 339 -0.75 73.55 19.65
CA TYR A 339 -1.82 73.46 18.66
C TYR A 339 -3.14 73.11 19.36
N LYS A 340 -4.10 74.05 19.36
CA LYS A 340 -5.52 73.71 19.49
C LYS A 340 -5.88 72.89 18.26
N LYS A 341 -6.01 71.58 18.43
CA LYS A 341 -6.42 70.68 17.36
C LYS A 341 -7.91 70.93 17.08
N GLY A 342 -8.20 71.91 16.22
CA GLY A 342 -9.55 72.17 15.73
C GLY A 342 -9.93 73.65 15.57
N VAL A 343 -9.23 74.39 14.70
CA VAL A 343 -9.83 75.40 13.80
C VAL A 343 -8.91 75.48 12.58
N ALA A 344 -9.23 74.74 11.53
CA ALA A 344 -8.68 75.00 10.21
C ALA A 344 -9.62 75.99 9.53
N THR A 345 -9.24 77.26 9.48
CA THR A 345 -9.90 78.25 8.63
C THR A 345 -9.47 78.03 7.19
N LEU A 346 -10.47 77.74 6.36
CA LEU A 346 -10.43 77.67 4.91
C LEU A 346 -10.30 79.07 4.30
N PHE A 347 -9.67 79.11 3.11
CA PHE A 347 -9.85 80.04 1.96
C PHE A 347 -8.63 80.88 1.49
N PRO A 348 -8.52 81.16 0.16
CA PRO A 348 -7.33 80.90 -0.66
C PRO A 348 -6.89 82.06 -1.59
N HIS A 349 -5.73 81.92 -2.25
CA HIS A 349 -5.35 82.37 -3.62
C HIS A 349 -3.83 82.07 -3.76
N GLY A 350 -3.37 81.12 -4.59
CA GLY A 350 -3.22 81.17 -6.06
C GLY A 350 -1.78 81.64 -6.40
N ASN A 351 -0.95 81.06 -7.26
CA ASN A 351 -0.94 79.88 -8.11
C ASN A 351 0.53 79.72 -8.60
N GLY A 352 1.03 78.50 -8.84
CA GLY A 352 2.33 78.29 -9.51
C GLY A 352 2.95 76.92 -9.26
N HIS A 353 2.48 75.90 -10.00
CA HIS A 353 3.07 74.56 -10.05
C HIS A 353 3.65 74.33 -11.46
N PRO A 354 4.66 73.45 -11.63
CA PRO A 354 4.35 72.04 -11.90
C PRO A 354 5.20 71.04 -11.09
N GLN A 355 4.52 70.05 -10.47
CA GLN A 355 4.53 68.60 -10.78
C GLN A 355 5.86 67.85 -10.58
N SER A 356 5.93 66.96 -9.57
CA SER A 356 5.70 65.53 -9.80
C SER A 356 5.45 64.74 -8.49
N ASN A 357 4.28 64.09 -8.46
CA ASN A 357 3.90 62.79 -7.89
C ASN A 357 4.26 62.39 -6.44
N ASN A 358 3.25 62.42 -5.57
CA ASN A 358 2.74 61.18 -4.98
C ASN A 358 1.39 61.39 -4.27
N THR A 359 0.32 60.97 -4.94
CA THR A 359 -1.00 60.72 -4.35
C THR A 359 -0.95 59.48 -3.46
N MET A 360 -1.05 59.67 -2.14
CA MET A 360 -1.62 58.64 -1.27
C MET A 360 -2.72 59.24 -0.40
N VAL A 361 -3.94 58.82 -0.72
CA VAL A 361 -5.17 58.99 0.03
C VAL A 361 -4.94 58.51 1.47
N LYS A 362 -4.81 59.44 2.42
CA LYS A 362 -4.85 59.12 3.86
C LYS A 362 -6.28 58.79 4.24
N THR A 363 -6.66 57.52 4.08
CA THR A 363 -7.83 56.96 4.75
C THR A 363 -7.66 57.16 6.26
N LYS A 364 -8.71 57.66 6.92
CA LYS A 364 -8.76 57.80 8.38
C LYS A 364 -8.52 56.43 9.00
N THR A 365 -7.31 56.20 9.52
CA THR A 365 -6.98 54.98 10.25
C THR A 365 -7.90 54.88 11.46
N ALA A 366 -8.80 53.90 11.46
CA ALA A 366 -9.66 53.57 12.59
C ALA A 366 -8.79 53.35 13.85
N SER A 367 -9.27 53.82 15.01
CA SER A 367 -8.53 53.69 16.26
C SER A 367 -8.15 52.23 16.52
N ALA A 368 -6.98 51.98 17.10
CA ALA A 368 -6.50 50.63 17.42
C ALA A 368 -7.53 49.82 18.23
N PHE A 369 -8.36 50.51 19.01
CA PHE A 369 -9.49 49.93 19.73
C PHE A 369 -10.62 49.42 18.81
N LEU A 370 -11.01 50.20 17.78
CA LEU A 370 -12.01 49.77 16.80
C LEU A 370 -11.50 48.61 15.93
N LEU A 371 -10.20 48.60 15.59
CA LEU A 371 -9.58 47.47 14.89
C LEU A 371 -9.49 46.21 15.76
N ALA A 372 -9.20 46.34 17.06
CA ALA A 372 -9.19 45.23 18.01
C ALA A 372 -10.61 44.68 18.25
N LYS A 373 -11.61 45.56 18.38
CA LYS A 373 -13.02 45.19 18.53
C LYS A 373 -13.55 44.50 17.26
N ALA A 374 -13.26 45.03 16.07
CA ALA A 374 -13.67 44.42 14.81
C ALA A 374 -13.00 43.03 14.56
N LYS A 375 -11.78 42.81 15.07
CA LYS A 375 -11.14 41.48 15.06
C LYS A 375 -11.78 40.50 16.06
N LEU A 376 -12.24 40.99 17.20
CA LEU A 376 -13.02 40.20 18.18
C LEU A 376 -14.41 39.84 17.64
N ASP A 377 -15.11 40.79 17.02
CA ASP A 377 -16.46 40.62 16.52
C ASP A 377 -16.51 39.73 15.24
N ARG A 378 -15.42 39.68 14.45
CA ARG A 378 -15.30 38.77 13.28
C ARG A 378 -15.08 37.30 13.65
N HIS A 379 -14.70 37.01 14.89
CA HIS A 379 -14.56 35.66 15.40
C HIS A 379 -15.62 35.39 16.46
N HIS A 380 -16.88 35.34 16.04
CA HIS A 380 -17.89 34.54 16.74
C HIS A 380 -17.92 33.13 16.12
N PRO A 381 -17.10 32.17 16.58
CA PRO A 381 -17.57 30.79 16.60
C PRO A 381 -18.80 30.81 17.52
N ALA A 382 -19.89 30.16 17.10
CA ALA A 382 -21.09 30.00 17.92
C ALA A 382 -20.70 29.83 19.38
N SER A 383 -21.24 30.70 20.24
CA SER A 383 -20.87 30.77 21.65
C SER A 383 -20.77 29.35 22.22
N LEU A 384 -19.62 29.02 22.81
CA LEU A 384 -19.36 27.74 23.48
C LEU A 384 -20.54 27.23 24.34
N PRO A 385 -21.36 28.07 25.01
CA PRO A 385 -22.58 27.60 25.68
C PRO A 385 -23.66 27.00 24.77
N GLN A 386 -23.72 27.33 23.48
CA GLN A 386 -24.75 26.83 22.54
C GLN A 386 -24.43 25.43 22.02
N ARG A 387 -23.15 25.10 21.75
CA ARG A 387 -22.71 23.75 21.40
C ARG A 387 -22.86 22.76 22.56
N LEU A 388 -22.58 23.20 23.79
CA LEU A 388 -22.83 22.38 24.99
C LEU A 388 -24.32 22.14 25.21
N ARG A 389 -25.18 23.13 24.96
CA ARG A 389 -26.64 22.93 25.01
C ARG A 389 -27.13 21.95 23.94
N GLN A 390 -26.61 22.02 22.72
CA GLN A 390 -26.99 21.09 21.64
C GLN A 390 -26.52 19.64 21.88
N GLN A 391 -25.36 19.45 22.50
CA GLN A 391 -24.89 18.11 22.87
C GLN A 391 -25.71 17.49 24.01
N VAL A 392 -26.20 18.30 24.95
CA VAL A 392 -27.08 17.83 26.04
C VAL A 392 -28.50 17.55 25.54
N THR A 393 -28.99 18.26 24.52
CA THR A 393 -30.32 17.99 23.94
C THR A 393 -30.33 16.81 22.96
N ASN A 394 -29.24 16.55 22.24
CA ASN A 394 -29.20 15.48 21.23
C ASN A 394 -28.92 14.07 21.79
N GLN A 395 -28.63 13.93 23.08
CA GLN A 395 -28.44 12.62 23.73
C GLN A 395 -29.75 11.99 24.25
N ARG A 396 -30.92 12.53 23.89
CA ARG A 396 -32.22 12.07 24.43
C ARG A 396 -33.18 11.45 23.40
N SER A 397 -32.71 11.16 22.19
CA SER A 397 -33.49 10.41 21.21
C SER A 397 -32.75 9.13 20.85
N ASP A 398 -32.79 8.16 21.77
CA ASP A 398 -32.62 6.75 21.39
C ASP A 398 -34.00 6.18 21.01
N PRO A 399 -34.08 5.34 19.97
CA PRO A 399 -35.32 4.81 19.43
C PRO A 399 -35.60 3.43 20.04
N TYR A 400 -36.23 3.40 21.20
CA TYR A 400 -36.93 2.21 21.70
C TYR A 400 -38.15 2.68 22.46
N ASP A 401 -39.21 2.92 21.70
CA ASP A 401 -40.62 2.61 21.99
C ASP A 401 -41.35 2.41 20.66
#